data_AF-A0A661Z6Z0-F1
#
_entry.id   AF-A0A661Z6Z0-F1
#
_cell.length_a   1.000
_cell.length_b   1.000
_cell.length_c   1.000
_cell.angle_alpha   90.00
_cell.angle_beta   90.00
_cell.angle_gamma   90.00
#
_symmetry.space_group_name_H-M   'P 1'
#
loop_
_entity.id
_entity.type
_entity.pdbx_description
1 polymer ?
#
loop_
_entity_poly.entity_id
_entity_poly.type
_entity_poly.pdbx_seq_one_letter_code
_entity_poly.pdbx_strand_id
1 'polypeptide(L)'
;MNAAKSKIPYSSATPVSIIAREILQNAKNIDEAFKIAQKYNSFVSESFLISSVNDNKSVAIEKSPDTLDIFETNKNYIVVANHFQSNAFKNTKLTKNNIRENASFYRELRVKELIKRYKKLSPQNVAKILRDKKGLHNKNIGLGNEKAINQLIAHHSVIFKPKQQIIWVSSNPYQLGEYVAYDLNKIFKQNKNPKNSKTIAEENINIAADNFKYSQDFKKFKLFRKTYLFFKYVINNELKTKITDNFINNFIKLNPEHYLTYSIAGDIYKYQNKFDKAEKNYKIALTKEIARKIEIEHITISLDEIKQQKLTK
;
A
#
# COMPACT_ATOMS: atom_id res chain seq x y z
N MET A 1 -3.71 -11.37 0.72
CA MET A 1 -2.42 -11.72 0.10
C MET A 1 -1.56 -10.48 0.16
N ASN A 2 -0.33 -10.63 0.60
CA ASN A 2 0.61 -9.55 0.79
C ASN A 2 1.98 -9.96 0.25
N ALA A 3 2.33 -9.41 -0.92
CA ALA A 3 3.59 -9.72 -1.58
C ALA A 3 4.76 -9.40 -0.65
N ALA A 4 5.74 -10.30 -0.62
CA ALA A 4 7.03 -10.11 0.02
C ALA A 4 8.13 -10.06 -1.04
N LYS A 5 9.24 -9.38 -0.72
CA LYS A 5 10.41 -9.36 -1.60
C LYS A 5 10.89 -10.80 -1.78
N SER A 6 11.12 -11.23 -3.02
CA SER A 6 11.63 -12.57 -3.37
C SER A 6 12.90 -12.45 -4.21
N LYS A 7 13.64 -13.56 -4.35
CA LYS A 7 14.66 -13.68 -5.41
C LYS A 7 13.94 -13.75 -6.77
N ILE A 8 14.67 -13.44 -7.84
CA ILE A 8 14.19 -13.66 -9.22
C ILE A 8 14.12 -15.19 -9.41
N PRO A 9 12.95 -15.74 -9.80
CA PRO A 9 12.82 -17.17 -10.06
C PRO A 9 13.50 -17.55 -11.37
N TYR A 10 14.17 -18.70 -11.39
CA TYR A 10 14.86 -19.24 -12.57
C TYR A 10 14.14 -20.45 -13.19
N SER A 11 12.97 -20.83 -12.66
CA SER A 11 12.18 -21.99 -13.11
C SER A 11 10.68 -21.73 -13.01
N SER A 12 9.89 -22.54 -13.73
CA SER A 12 8.42 -22.51 -13.68
C SER A 12 7.91 -23.01 -12.32
N ALA A 13 6.94 -22.31 -11.74
CA ALA A 13 6.29 -22.68 -10.49
C ALA A 13 4.84 -22.17 -10.45
N THR A 14 4.06 -22.64 -9.47
CA THR A 14 2.63 -22.32 -9.37
C THR A 14 2.41 -20.84 -9.04
N PRO A 15 1.54 -20.13 -9.79
CA PRO A 15 1.16 -18.77 -9.44
C PRO A 15 0.44 -18.71 -8.09
N VAL A 16 0.78 -17.72 -7.28
CA VAL A 16 0.23 -17.56 -5.92
C VAL A 16 -1.30 -17.38 -5.89
N SER A 17 -1.89 -16.87 -6.98
CA SER A 17 -3.35 -16.75 -7.15
C SER A 17 -4.04 -18.11 -7.24
N ILE A 18 -3.40 -19.11 -7.84
CA ILE A 18 -3.92 -20.48 -7.91
C ILE A 18 -3.88 -21.12 -6.53
N ILE A 19 -2.78 -20.94 -5.78
CA ILE A 19 -2.68 -21.42 -4.40
C ILE A 19 -3.78 -20.78 -3.52
N ALA A 20 -3.98 -19.47 -3.64
CA ALA A 20 -5.05 -18.78 -2.90
C ALA A 20 -6.45 -19.30 -3.25
N ARG A 21 -6.71 -19.54 -4.54
CA ARG A 21 -7.96 -20.13 -5.01
C ARG A 21 -8.17 -21.52 -4.40
N GLU A 22 -7.16 -22.39 -4.45
CA GLU A 22 -7.25 -23.74 -3.91
C GLU A 22 -7.53 -23.73 -2.40
N ILE A 23 -6.89 -22.83 -1.65
CA ILE A 23 -7.18 -22.62 -0.22
C ILE A 23 -8.64 -22.19 -0.04
N LEU A 24 -9.09 -21.17 -0.77
CA LEU A 24 -10.45 -20.63 -0.63
C LEU A 24 -11.54 -21.65 -1.00
N GLN A 25 -11.27 -22.55 -1.94
CA GLN A 25 -12.25 -23.55 -2.40
C GLN A 25 -12.31 -24.77 -1.49
N ASN A 26 -11.19 -25.18 -0.92
CA ASN A 26 -11.07 -26.52 -0.31
C ASN A 26 -10.73 -26.51 1.19
N ALA A 27 -10.15 -25.44 1.74
CA ALA A 27 -9.75 -25.44 3.16
C ALA A 27 -10.92 -25.12 4.09
N LYS A 28 -11.12 -25.95 5.11
CA LYS A 28 -12.08 -25.73 6.20
C LYS A 28 -11.46 -25.06 7.42
N ASN A 29 -10.14 -25.14 7.58
CA ASN A 29 -9.40 -24.65 8.74
C ASN A 29 -7.96 -24.26 8.33
N ILE A 30 -7.20 -23.74 9.29
CA ILE A 30 -5.82 -23.26 9.08
C ILE A 30 -4.88 -24.41 8.68
N ASP A 31 -5.01 -25.58 9.28
CA ASP A 31 -4.14 -26.73 8.99
C ASP A 31 -4.33 -27.23 7.55
N GLU A 32 -5.57 -27.30 7.09
CA GLU A 32 -5.88 -27.63 5.69
C GLU A 32 -5.36 -26.56 4.74
N ALA A 33 -5.51 -25.27 5.07
CA ALA A 33 -4.96 -24.18 4.28
C ALA A 33 -3.42 -24.27 4.18
N PHE A 34 -2.74 -24.61 5.27
CA PHE A 34 -1.30 -24.82 5.31
C PHE A 34 -0.88 -26.03 4.46
N LYS A 35 -1.57 -27.17 4.58
CA LYS A 35 -1.32 -28.36 3.76
C LYS A 35 -1.51 -28.06 2.27
N ILE A 36 -2.53 -27.30 1.89
CA ILE A 36 -2.73 -26.87 0.49
C ILE A 36 -1.56 -25.98 0.04
N ALA A 37 -1.17 -24.97 0.84
CA ALA A 37 -0.03 -24.11 0.51
C ALA A 37 1.31 -24.88 0.41
N GLN A 38 1.46 -25.98 1.14
CA GLN A 38 2.63 -26.84 1.11
C GLN A 38 2.74 -27.67 -0.17
N LYS A 39 1.60 -28.11 -0.74
CA LYS A 39 1.58 -28.94 -1.96
C LYS A 39 2.16 -28.27 -3.21
N TYR A 40 2.15 -26.94 -3.26
CA TYR A 40 2.55 -26.18 -4.44
C TYR A 40 3.92 -25.52 -4.24
N ASN A 41 4.78 -25.56 -5.25
CA ASN A 41 5.95 -24.68 -5.30
C ASN A 41 5.49 -23.30 -5.76
N SER A 42 5.82 -22.24 -5.02
CA SER A 42 5.43 -20.86 -5.38
C SER A 42 6.50 -20.18 -6.20
N PHE A 43 6.10 -19.43 -7.23
CA PHE A 43 7.01 -18.65 -8.07
C PHE A 43 7.64 -17.44 -7.35
N VAL A 44 6.94 -16.89 -6.36
CA VAL A 44 7.35 -15.70 -5.61
C VAL A 44 7.03 -15.85 -4.14
N SER A 45 7.58 -14.95 -3.32
CA SER A 45 7.30 -14.87 -1.90
C SER A 45 5.97 -14.15 -1.64
N GLU A 46 5.08 -14.78 -0.89
CA GLU A 46 3.72 -14.30 -0.64
C GLU A 46 3.27 -14.65 0.78
N SER A 47 2.46 -13.77 1.37
CA SER A 47 1.82 -14.03 2.65
C SER A 47 0.30 -14.15 2.47
N PHE A 48 -0.26 -15.26 2.95
CA PHE A 48 -1.69 -15.52 2.96
C PHE A 48 -2.22 -15.30 4.38
N LEU A 49 -2.91 -14.17 4.60
CA LEU A 49 -3.65 -13.96 5.84
C LEU A 49 -4.92 -14.82 5.82
N ILE A 50 -4.93 -15.88 6.61
CA ILE A 50 -6.04 -16.82 6.75
C ILE A 50 -6.79 -16.49 8.04
N SER A 51 -8.11 -16.39 7.95
CA SER A 51 -8.99 -16.25 9.11
C SER A 51 -10.00 -17.39 9.09
N SER A 52 -9.99 -18.21 10.12
CA SER A 52 -10.82 -19.40 10.21
C SER A 52 -11.83 -19.29 11.35
N VAL A 53 -13.10 -19.51 11.03
CA VAL A 53 -14.17 -19.57 12.03
C VAL A 53 -14.05 -20.85 12.86
N ASN A 54 -13.66 -21.97 12.23
CA ASN A 54 -13.48 -23.25 12.90
C ASN A 54 -12.36 -23.22 13.93
N ASP A 55 -11.27 -22.52 13.63
CA ASP A 55 -10.14 -22.35 14.56
C ASP A 55 -10.30 -21.14 15.49
N ASN A 56 -11.33 -20.31 15.23
CA ASN A 56 -11.57 -19.04 15.91
C ASN A 56 -10.33 -18.13 16.01
N LYS A 57 -9.45 -18.17 15.00
CA LYS A 57 -8.22 -17.36 14.95
C LYS A 57 -7.82 -16.99 13.52
N SER A 58 -6.86 -16.08 13.42
CA SER A 58 -6.23 -15.68 12.16
C SER A 58 -4.72 -15.87 12.23
N VAL A 59 -4.14 -16.34 11.13
CA VAL A 59 -2.68 -16.54 10.98
C VAL A 59 -2.23 -16.01 9.62
N ALA A 60 -0.93 -15.73 9.49
CA ALA A 60 -0.32 -15.49 8.20
C ALA A 60 0.51 -16.70 7.79
N ILE A 61 0.11 -17.37 6.72
CA ILE A 61 0.92 -18.42 6.09
C ILE A 61 1.91 -17.70 5.17
N GLU A 62 3.19 -17.76 5.49
CA GLU A 62 4.25 -17.10 4.74
C GLU A 62 4.97 -18.13 3.89
N LYS A 63 4.99 -17.90 2.58
CA LYS A 63 5.53 -18.85 1.61
C LYS A 63 6.57 -18.18 0.73
N SER A 64 7.71 -18.83 0.57
CA SER A 64 8.72 -18.55 -0.44
C SER A 64 8.89 -19.79 -1.34
N PRO A 65 9.66 -19.72 -2.44
CA PRO A 65 9.91 -20.89 -3.28
C PRO A 65 10.37 -22.13 -2.51
N ASP A 66 11.24 -21.95 -1.50
CA ASP A 66 11.94 -23.07 -0.84
C ASP A 66 11.51 -23.28 0.63
N THR A 67 10.63 -22.43 1.15
CA THR A 67 10.28 -22.42 2.58
C THR A 67 8.84 -22.00 2.78
N LEU A 68 8.19 -22.62 3.76
CA LEU A 68 6.83 -22.32 4.19
C LEU A 68 6.83 -22.27 5.71
N ASP A 69 6.22 -21.26 6.30
CA ASP A 69 6.12 -21.12 7.75
C ASP A 69 4.85 -20.35 8.13
N ILE A 70 4.46 -20.43 9.40
CA ILE A 70 3.29 -19.74 9.94
C ILE A 70 3.75 -18.62 10.86
N PHE A 71 3.20 -17.43 10.65
CA PHE A 71 3.23 -16.36 11.63
C PHE A 71 1.88 -16.26 12.35
N GLU A 72 1.92 -16.38 13.67
CA GLU A 72 0.79 -16.17 14.56
C GLU A 72 1.18 -15.31 15.76
N THR A 73 0.19 -14.83 16.50
CA THR A 73 0.42 -13.94 17.65
C THR A 73 -0.57 -14.22 18.76
N ASN A 74 -0.13 -14.08 20.01
CA ASN A 74 -0.98 -14.18 21.20
C ASN A 74 -1.83 -12.92 21.44
N LYS A 75 -1.73 -11.91 20.56
CA LYS A 75 -2.55 -10.70 20.61
C LYS A 75 -3.93 -10.98 20.02
N ASN A 76 -4.90 -10.16 20.38
CA ASN A 76 -6.24 -10.17 19.79
C ASN A 76 -6.32 -9.55 18.38
N TYR A 77 -5.18 -9.33 17.72
CA TYR A 77 -5.08 -8.84 16.36
C TYR A 77 -3.78 -9.31 15.71
N ILE A 78 -3.81 -9.49 14.39
CA ILE A 78 -2.63 -9.72 13.54
C ILE A 78 -2.55 -8.61 12.49
N VAL A 79 -1.35 -8.11 12.21
CA VAL A 79 -1.10 -7.12 11.16
C VAL A 79 -0.09 -7.71 10.20
N VAL A 80 -0.44 -7.76 8.92
CA VAL A 80 0.44 -8.23 7.85
C VAL A 80 0.63 -7.09 6.87
N ALA A 81 1.88 -6.63 6.74
CA ALA A 81 2.29 -5.67 5.72
C ALA A 81 2.97 -6.43 4.57
N ASN A 82 3.98 -5.87 3.92
CA ASN A 82 4.69 -6.50 2.80
C ASN A 82 6.07 -7.01 3.21
N HIS A 83 6.18 -7.62 4.38
CA HIS A 83 7.40 -8.26 4.88
C HIS A 83 7.01 -9.45 5.75
N PHE A 84 7.88 -10.45 5.82
CA PHE A 84 7.62 -11.67 6.57
C PHE A 84 7.95 -11.51 8.06
N GLN A 85 7.21 -12.21 8.91
CA GLN A 85 7.24 -12.12 10.37
C GLN A 85 7.44 -13.47 11.08
N SER A 86 7.30 -14.58 10.38
CA SER A 86 7.45 -15.93 10.94
C SER A 86 8.89 -16.20 11.41
N ASN A 87 9.11 -17.26 12.20
CA ASN A 87 10.44 -17.58 12.72
C ASN A 87 11.44 -17.91 11.62
N ALA A 88 11.02 -18.63 10.58
CA ALA A 88 11.86 -18.96 9.43
C ALA A 88 12.29 -17.71 8.64
N PHE A 89 11.45 -16.68 8.58
CA PHE A 89 11.68 -15.55 7.67
C PHE A 89 12.11 -14.24 8.32
N LYS A 90 11.72 -13.96 9.57
CA LYS A 90 11.92 -12.66 10.23
C LYS A 90 13.38 -12.21 10.26
N ASN A 91 14.30 -13.17 10.36
CA ASN A 91 15.73 -12.92 10.50
C ASN A 91 16.52 -13.00 9.18
N THR A 92 15.87 -13.34 8.07
CA THR A 92 16.53 -13.44 6.76
C THR A 92 17.03 -12.08 6.30
N LYS A 93 18.12 -12.08 5.51
CA LYS A 93 18.68 -10.85 4.91
C LYS A 93 17.64 -10.09 4.08
N LEU A 94 16.79 -10.82 3.35
CA LEU A 94 15.77 -10.25 2.48
C LEU A 94 14.70 -9.48 3.27
N THR A 95 14.19 -10.07 4.35
CA THR A 95 13.24 -9.43 5.26
C THR A 95 13.87 -8.21 5.94
N LYS A 96 15.08 -8.35 6.51
CA LYS A 96 15.80 -7.25 7.17
C LYS A 96 16.04 -6.08 6.22
N ASN A 97 16.46 -6.34 4.98
CA ASN A 97 16.67 -5.31 3.97
C ASN A 97 15.35 -4.63 3.60
N ASN A 98 14.27 -5.39 3.38
CA ASN A 98 12.97 -4.83 3.05
C ASN A 98 12.41 -3.93 4.17
N ILE A 99 12.58 -4.32 5.43
CA ILE A 99 12.20 -3.50 6.60
C ILE A 99 13.00 -2.18 6.64
N ARG A 100 14.30 -2.24 6.33
CA ARG A 100 15.18 -1.06 6.33
C ARG A 100 14.94 -0.12 5.15
N GLU A 101 14.68 -0.69 3.98
CA GLU A 101 14.68 0.03 2.69
C GLU A 101 13.30 0.58 2.31
N ASN A 102 12.21 -0.02 2.82
CA ASN A 102 10.84 0.25 2.36
C ASN A 102 9.87 0.59 3.50
N ALA A 103 8.72 1.14 3.12
CA ALA A 103 7.65 1.57 4.03
C ALA A 103 6.84 0.44 4.69
N SER A 104 7.18 -0.84 4.45
CA SER A 104 6.39 -2.00 4.87
C SER A 104 6.24 -2.07 6.40
N PHE A 105 7.36 -2.04 7.12
CA PHE A 105 7.35 -2.06 8.59
C PHE A 105 6.74 -0.79 9.18
N TYR A 106 6.96 0.37 8.56
CA TYR A 106 6.35 1.63 8.96
C TYR A 106 4.82 1.54 8.96
N ARG A 107 4.23 0.99 7.88
CA ARG A 107 2.76 0.80 7.79
C ARG A 107 2.25 -0.17 8.85
N GLU A 108 2.98 -1.24 9.13
CA GLU A 108 2.63 -2.16 10.21
C GLU A 108 2.55 -1.44 11.57
N LEU A 109 3.56 -0.62 11.89
CA LEU A 109 3.56 0.20 13.10
C LEU A 109 2.39 1.20 13.12
N ARG A 110 2.08 1.82 11.97
CA ARG A 110 0.95 2.76 11.86
C ARG A 110 -0.40 2.05 12.10
N VAL A 111 -0.62 0.87 11.52
CA VAL A 111 -1.84 0.09 11.80
C VAL A 111 -1.92 -0.27 13.28
N LYS A 112 -0.81 -0.71 13.89
CA LYS A 112 -0.74 -1.01 15.33
C LYS A 112 -1.10 0.20 16.19
N GLU A 113 -0.63 1.40 15.85
CA GLU A 113 -0.99 2.66 16.52
C GLU A 113 -2.49 2.95 16.39
N LEU A 114 -3.06 2.76 15.20
CA LEU A 114 -4.46 3.05 14.93
C LEU A 114 -5.42 2.06 15.61
N ILE A 115 -5.10 0.77 15.62
CA ILE A 115 -5.90 -0.27 16.29
C ILE A 115 -6.02 0.02 17.79
N LYS A 116 -4.93 0.45 18.44
CA LYS A 116 -4.90 0.75 19.88
C LYS A 116 -5.87 1.87 20.31
N ARG A 117 -6.39 2.67 19.38
CA ARG A 117 -7.38 3.73 19.67
C ARG A 117 -8.77 3.19 19.96
N TYR A 118 -9.01 1.91 19.69
CA TYR A 118 -10.31 1.30 19.81
C TYR A 118 -10.25 0.12 20.78
N LYS A 119 -11.14 0.10 21.78
CA LYS A 119 -11.33 -1.07 22.65
C LYS A 119 -11.78 -2.31 21.85
N LYS A 120 -12.59 -2.09 20.82
CA LYS A 120 -13.09 -3.12 19.91
C LYS A 120 -13.23 -2.54 18.49
N LEU A 121 -12.80 -3.29 17.49
CA LEU A 121 -12.92 -2.90 16.10
C LEU A 121 -14.34 -3.18 15.57
N SER A 122 -14.99 -2.14 15.05
CA SER A 122 -16.21 -2.25 14.23
C SER A 122 -15.86 -2.09 12.75
N PRO A 123 -16.72 -2.53 11.81
CA PRO A 123 -16.50 -2.28 10.38
C PRO A 123 -16.24 -0.80 10.06
N GLN A 124 -16.97 0.11 10.71
CA GLN A 124 -16.81 1.56 10.53
C GLN A 124 -15.43 2.04 10.98
N ASN A 125 -14.92 1.55 12.11
CA ASN A 125 -13.60 1.94 12.60
C ASN A 125 -12.48 1.29 11.77
N VAL A 126 -12.67 0.07 11.25
CA VAL A 126 -11.75 -0.54 10.29
C VAL A 126 -11.71 0.25 8.98
N ALA A 127 -12.85 0.70 8.46
CA ALA A 127 -12.89 1.57 7.29
C ALA A 127 -12.11 2.87 7.52
N LYS A 128 -12.24 3.49 8.71
CA LYS A 128 -11.43 4.66 9.09
C LYS A 128 -9.93 4.37 9.09
N ILE A 129 -9.51 3.20 9.62
CA ILE A 129 -8.10 2.77 9.61
C ILE A 129 -7.60 2.61 8.16
N LEU A 130 -8.36 1.91 7.31
CA LEU A 130 -8.01 1.67 5.91
C LEU A 130 -7.98 2.96 5.07
N ARG A 131 -8.66 4.02 5.52
CA ARG A 131 -8.69 5.35 4.88
C ARG A 131 -7.66 6.33 5.47
N ASP A 132 -6.84 5.92 6.45
CA ASP A 132 -5.86 6.77 7.11
C ASP A 132 -4.72 7.16 6.17
N LYS A 133 -4.52 8.48 6.00
CA LYS A 133 -3.54 9.07 5.07
C LYS A 133 -2.31 9.65 5.80
N LYS A 134 -2.18 9.41 7.11
CA LYS A 134 -1.18 10.03 7.97
C LYS A 134 -0.02 9.08 8.26
N GLY A 135 1.10 9.65 8.70
CA GLY A 135 2.23 8.90 9.22
C GLY A 135 2.06 8.53 10.69
N LEU A 136 3.08 7.89 11.25
CA LEU A 136 3.20 7.61 12.68
C LEU A 136 2.95 8.88 13.50
N HIS A 137 2.29 8.71 14.65
CA HIS A 137 1.93 9.79 15.56
C HIS A 137 1.06 10.88 14.89
N ASN A 138 0.28 10.50 13.87
CA ASN A 138 -0.53 11.41 13.06
C ASN A 138 0.24 12.49 12.30
N LYS A 139 1.55 12.31 12.08
CA LYS A 139 2.37 13.24 11.30
C LYS A 139 1.77 13.42 9.90
N ASN A 140 1.71 14.67 9.44
CA ASN A 140 1.42 14.95 8.04
C ASN A 140 2.67 14.62 7.22
N ILE A 141 2.58 13.61 6.36
CA ILE A 141 3.70 13.10 5.54
C ILE A 141 3.47 13.36 4.05
N GLY A 142 2.49 14.20 3.71
CA GLY A 142 2.04 14.45 2.35
C GLY A 142 1.08 13.37 1.83
N LEU A 143 0.12 13.78 1.01
CA LEU A 143 -0.88 12.88 0.44
C LEU A 143 -0.25 11.97 -0.61
N GLY A 144 -0.48 10.66 -0.50
CA GLY A 144 0.08 9.67 -1.41
C GLY A 144 1.42 9.08 -1.00
N ASN A 145 1.94 9.46 0.17
CA ASN A 145 3.17 8.91 0.70
C ASN A 145 3.02 7.41 1.00
N GLU A 146 3.98 6.59 0.59
CA GLU A 146 3.88 5.13 0.73
C GLU A 146 3.90 4.64 2.18
N LYS A 147 4.34 5.48 3.11
CA LYS A 147 4.27 5.24 4.56
C LYS A 147 2.85 5.35 5.13
N ALA A 148 1.91 5.97 4.40
CA ALA A 148 0.50 5.99 4.79
C ALA A 148 -0.20 4.65 4.52
N ILE A 149 -1.28 4.37 5.26
CA ILE A 149 -2.12 3.18 5.00
C ILE A 149 -2.87 3.35 3.68
N ASN A 150 -3.56 4.49 3.54
CA ASN A 150 -4.17 4.91 2.30
C ASN A 150 -3.22 5.83 1.53
N GLN A 151 -2.46 5.23 0.61
CA GLN A 151 -1.59 5.93 -0.33
C GLN A 151 -2.36 6.55 -1.51
N LEU A 152 -3.70 6.43 -1.54
CA LEU A 152 -4.54 6.90 -2.65
C LEU A 152 -4.11 6.30 -4.01
N ILE A 153 -3.75 5.01 -3.99
CA ILE A 153 -3.39 4.23 -5.19
C ILE A 153 -4.10 2.87 -5.27
N ALA A 154 -4.63 2.37 -4.15
CA ALA A 154 -5.20 1.03 -4.12
C ALA A 154 -6.45 0.94 -4.99
N HIS A 155 -6.65 -0.18 -5.69
CA HIS A 155 -7.84 -0.37 -6.50
C HIS A 155 -9.11 -0.50 -5.66
N HIS A 156 -9.02 -1.20 -4.54
CA HIS A 156 -10.12 -1.43 -3.61
C HIS A 156 -9.56 -1.81 -2.23
N SER A 157 -10.46 -1.97 -1.28
CA SER A 157 -10.21 -2.56 0.03
C SER A 157 -11.42 -3.34 0.47
N VAL A 158 -11.17 -4.34 1.32
CA VAL A 158 -12.19 -5.27 1.79
C VAL A 158 -12.17 -5.30 3.31
N ILE A 159 -13.35 -5.29 3.91
CA ILE A 159 -13.55 -5.59 5.32
C ILE A 159 -14.39 -6.85 5.36
N PHE A 160 -13.90 -7.90 6.02
CA PHE A 160 -14.63 -9.14 6.15
C PHE A 160 -14.90 -9.44 7.62
N LYS A 161 -16.12 -9.87 7.93
CA LYS A 161 -16.54 -10.30 9.25
C LYS A 161 -16.93 -11.79 9.18
N PRO A 162 -15.95 -12.70 9.29
CA PRO A 162 -16.09 -14.09 8.84
C PRO A 162 -17.19 -14.87 9.56
N LYS A 163 -17.31 -14.72 10.88
CA LYS A 163 -18.32 -15.43 11.69
C LYS A 163 -19.76 -15.06 11.30
N GLN A 164 -19.98 -13.83 10.83
CA GLN A 164 -21.28 -13.36 10.33
C GLN A 164 -21.40 -13.54 8.82
N GLN A 165 -20.31 -13.89 8.13
CA GLN A 165 -20.23 -14.01 6.68
C GLN A 165 -20.68 -12.73 5.95
N ILE A 166 -20.34 -11.56 6.49
CA ILE A 166 -20.61 -10.26 5.85
C ILE A 166 -19.30 -9.66 5.36
N ILE A 167 -19.27 -9.28 4.09
CA ILE A 167 -18.15 -8.63 3.43
C ILE A 167 -18.54 -7.24 2.95
N TRP A 168 -17.61 -6.29 3.08
CA TRP A 168 -17.74 -4.92 2.60
C TRP A 168 -16.62 -4.65 1.61
N VAL A 169 -16.95 -4.16 0.42
CA VAL A 169 -15.97 -3.84 -0.63
C VAL A 169 -16.07 -2.36 -0.96
N SER A 170 -14.95 -1.64 -0.89
CA SER A 170 -14.92 -0.21 -1.20
C SER A 170 -15.11 0.05 -2.70
N SER A 171 -15.99 0.98 -3.02
CA SER A 171 -16.16 1.56 -4.36
C SER A 171 -15.14 2.66 -4.65
N ASN A 172 -15.09 3.08 -5.92
CA ASN A 172 -14.19 4.13 -6.42
C ASN A 172 -14.49 5.52 -5.77
N PRO A 173 -13.48 6.39 -5.58
CA PRO A 173 -12.06 6.22 -5.86
C PRO A 173 -11.28 5.60 -4.70
N TYR A 174 -10.36 4.71 -5.03
CA TYR A 174 -9.49 4.03 -4.07
C TYR A 174 -10.31 3.34 -2.97
N GLN A 175 -9.98 3.57 -1.69
CA GLN A 175 -10.78 3.16 -0.54
C GLN A 175 -11.75 4.27 -0.04
N LEU A 176 -11.88 5.38 -0.78
CA LEU A 176 -12.68 6.55 -0.34
C LEU A 176 -14.14 6.46 -0.74
N GLY A 177 -14.49 5.61 -1.71
CA GLY A 177 -15.89 5.36 -2.03
C GLY A 177 -16.62 4.67 -0.88
N GLU A 178 -17.94 4.56 -1.02
CA GLU A 178 -18.77 3.76 -0.12
C GLU A 178 -18.26 2.32 -0.06
N TYR A 179 -18.28 1.71 1.12
CA TYR A 179 -18.17 0.26 1.20
C TYR A 179 -19.54 -0.36 1.05
N VAL A 180 -19.72 -1.07 -0.06
CA VAL A 180 -20.93 -1.83 -0.36
C VAL A 180 -20.87 -3.16 0.39
N ALA A 181 -21.91 -3.45 1.15
CA ALA A 181 -22.02 -4.65 1.97
C ALA A 181 -22.66 -5.80 1.19
N TYR A 182 -22.20 -7.02 1.46
CA TYR A 182 -22.77 -8.25 0.92
C TYR A 182 -22.88 -9.29 2.04
N ASP A 183 -24.06 -9.88 2.19
CA ASP A 183 -24.30 -11.00 3.10
C ASP A 183 -24.15 -12.32 2.33
N LEU A 184 -23.07 -13.05 2.61
CA LEU A 184 -22.77 -14.29 1.92
C LEU A 184 -23.79 -15.40 2.27
N ASN A 185 -24.46 -15.34 3.43
CA ASN A 185 -25.53 -16.29 3.76
C ASN A 185 -26.66 -16.17 2.74
N LYS A 186 -27.03 -14.94 2.36
CA LYS A 186 -28.07 -14.70 1.35
C LYS A 186 -27.58 -15.11 -0.03
N ILE A 187 -26.34 -14.75 -0.39
CA ILE A 187 -25.74 -15.12 -1.68
C ILE A 187 -25.77 -16.63 -1.89
N PHE A 188 -25.31 -17.41 -0.91
CA PHE A 188 -25.22 -18.87 -1.07
C PHE A 188 -26.56 -19.58 -0.98
N LYS A 189 -27.59 -18.95 -0.40
CA LYS A 189 -28.98 -19.47 -0.35
C LYS A 189 -29.79 -19.14 -1.60
N GLN A 190 -29.41 -18.11 -2.38
CA GLN A 190 -30.12 -17.76 -3.60
C GLN A 190 -29.95 -18.86 -4.66
N ASN A 191 -31.08 -19.32 -5.22
CA ASN A 191 -31.06 -20.22 -6.36
C ASN A 191 -30.39 -19.52 -7.55
N LYS A 192 -29.33 -20.15 -8.09
CA LYS A 192 -28.43 -19.65 -9.14
C LYS A 192 -29.12 -19.54 -10.51
N ASN A 193 -30.27 -18.88 -10.60
CA ASN A 193 -30.89 -18.57 -11.89
C ASN A 193 -30.47 -17.15 -12.31
N PRO A 194 -29.45 -16.99 -13.19
CA PRO A 194 -28.85 -15.69 -13.51
C PRO A 194 -29.82 -14.69 -14.13
N LYS A 195 -30.96 -15.16 -14.65
CA LYS A 195 -32.01 -14.35 -15.28
C LYS A 195 -32.84 -13.49 -14.31
N ASN A 196 -32.79 -13.77 -13.00
CA ASN A 196 -33.57 -13.06 -11.97
C ASN A 196 -32.68 -12.39 -10.90
N SER A 197 -31.48 -11.92 -11.26
CA SER A 197 -30.54 -11.34 -10.31
C SER A 197 -31.03 -9.97 -9.81
N LYS A 198 -31.69 -9.95 -8.65
CA LYS A 198 -31.85 -8.73 -7.84
C LYS A 198 -30.47 -8.30 -7.32
N THR A 199 -30.32 -7.01 -7.02
CA THR A 199 -29.12 -6.48 -6.37
C THR A 199 -28.82 -7.28 -5.11
N ILE A 200 -27.60 -7.81 -5.02
CA ILE A 200 -27.18 -8.65 -3.89
C ILE A 200 -26.53 -7.83 -2.76
N ALA A 201 -26.48 -6.50 -2.94
CA ALA A 201 -25.94 -5.58 -1.96
C ALA A 201 -26.93 -5.34 -0.82
N GLU A 202 -26.41 -5.18 0.39
CA GLU A 202 -27.16 -4.89 1.62
C GLU A 202 -27.01 -3.41 1.97
N GLU A 203 -27.77 -2.55 1.27
CA GLU A 203 -27.58 -1.09 1.33
C GLU A 203 -27.72 -0.50 2.74
N ASN A 204 -28.59 -1.08 3.58
CA ASN A 204 -28.85 -0.65 4.95
C ASN A 204 -27.65 -0.78 5.90
N ILE A 205 -26.64 -1.57 5.53
CA ILE A 205 -25.41 -1.76 6.33
C ILE A 205 -24.15 -1.34 5.58
N ASN A 206 -24.29 -0.57 4.50
CA ASN A 206 -23.16 0.06 3.84
C ASN A 206 -22.40 1.00 4.77
N ILE A 207 -21.11 1.22 4.48
CA ILE A 207 -20.31 2.25 5.15
C ILE A 207 -20.14 3.41 4.18
N ALA A 208 -20.69 4.58 4.55
CA ALA A 208 -20.67 5.78 3.73
C ALA A 208 -19.27 6.12 3.19
N ALA A 209 -19.26 6.76 2.02
CA ALA A 209 -18.04 7.29 1.41
C ALA A 209 -17.30 8.25 2.36
N ASP A 210 -15.99 8.35 2.19
CA ASP A 210 -15.16 9.32 2.92
C ASP A 210 -15.33 10.70 2.32
N ASN A 211 -15.80 11.67 3.11
CA ASN A 211 -15.98 13.06 2.68
C ASN A 211 -14.71 13.70 2.11
N PHE A 212 -13.52 13.18 2.46
CA PHE A 212 -12.26 13.60 1.86
C PHE A 212 -12.28 13.57 0.32
N LYS A 213 -13.01 12.64 -0.32
CA LYS A 213 -13.11 12.58 -1.79
C LYS A 213 -13.71 13.82 -2.44
N TYR A 214 -14.45 14.63 -1.69
CA TYR A 214 -15.06 15.89 -2.15
C TYR A 214 -14.25 17.13 -1.75
N SER A 215 -13.19 16.94 -0.96
CA SER A 215 -12.37 18.04 -0.42
C SER A 215 -11.50 18.73 -1.50
N GLN A 216 -11.08 19.95 -1.20
CA GLN A 216 -10.07 20.66 -2.01
C GLN A 216 -8.72 19.96 -1.99
N ASP A 217 -8.34 19.33 -0.87
CA ASP A 217 -7.08 18.59 -0.76
C ASP A 217 -7.04 17.38 -1.70
N PHE A 218 -8.18 16.69 -1.89
CA PHE A 218 -8.25 15.61 -2.89
C PHE A 218 -8.15 16.14 -4.32
N LYS A 219 -8.74 17.31 -4.62
CA LYS A 219 -8.56 17.96 -5.93
C LYS A 219 -7.10 18.34 -6.17
N LYS A 220 -6.44 18.95 -5.18
CA LYS A 220 -5.01 19.28 -5.22
C LYS A 220 -4.14 18.04 -5.40
N PHE A 221 -4.43 16.96 -4.69
CA PHE A 221 -3.72 15.68 -4.84
C PHE A 221 -3.82 15.10 -6.26
N LYS A 222 -5.02 15.12 -6.86
CA LYS A 222 -5.19 14.66 -8.25
C LYS A 222 -4.36 15.50 -9.22
N LEU A 223 -4.34 16.82 -9.04
CA LEU A 223 -3.53 17.72 -9.86
C LEU A 223 -2.03 17.46 -9.63
N PHE A 224 -1.60 17.31 -8.37
CA PHE A 224 -0.24 16.95 -8.00
C PHE A 224 0.22 15.69 -8.73
N ARG A 225 -0.58 14.62 -8.74
CA ARG A 225 -0.23 13.37 -9.45
C ARG A 225 -0.06 13.59 -10.95
N LYS A 226 -0.97 14.33 -11.58
CA LYS A 226 -0.89 14.64 -13.01
C LYS A 226 0.38 15.45 -13.33
N THR A 227 0.65 16.50 -12.56
CA THR A 227 1.82 17.36 -12.77
C THR A 227 3.14 16.63 -12.48
N TYR A 228 3.18 15.77 -11.45
CA TYR A 228 4.32 14.91 -11.16
C TYR A 228 4.66 13.97 -12.33
N LEU A 229 3.64 13.32 -12.91
CA LEU A 229 3.83 12.46 -14.09
C LEU A 229 4.26 13.26 -15.32
N PHE A 230 3.72 14.46 -15.50
CA PHE A 230 4.16 15.36 -16.57
C PHE A 230 5.63 15.74 -16.44
N PHE A 231 6.11 16.08 -15.24
CA PHE A 231 7.54 16.35 -15.02
C PHE A 231 8.43 15.14 -15.30
N LYS A 232 8.03 13.94 -14.85
CA LYS A 232 8.72 12.70 -15.22
C LYS A 232 8.75 12.50 -16.74
N TYR A 233 7.65 12.76 -17.43
CA TYR A 233 7.57 12.64 -18.87
C TYR A 233 8.51 13.62 -19.59
N VAL A 234 8.58 14.88 -19.14
CA VAL A 234 9.51 15.89 -19.67
C VAL A 234 10.96 15.42 -19.56
N ILE A 235 11.37 14.93 -18.39
CA ILE A 235 12.76 14.50 -18.14
C ILE A 235 13.07 13.23 -18.93
N ASN A 236 12.22 12.20 -18.86
CA ASN A 236 12.48 10.89 -19.46
C ASN A 236 12.48 10.91 -21.00
N ASN A 237 11.85 11.91 -21.62
CA ASN A 237 11.81 12.06 -23.08
C ASN A 237 12.62 13.27 -23.56
N GLU A 238 13.43 13.86 -22.67
CA GLU A 238 14.31 15.00 -22.96
C GLU A 238 13.61 16.14 -23.70
N LEU A 239 12.38 16.47 -23.29
CA LEU A 239 11.59 17.50 -23.95
C LEU A 239 12.21 18.88 -23.72
N LYS A 240 12.39 19.65 -24.80
CA LYS A 240 12.91 21.03 -24.75
C LYS A 240 11.95 22.05 -24.11
N THR A 241 10.82 21.60 -23.55
CA THR A 241 9.81 22.44 -22.91
C THR A 241 10.38 23.12 -21.66
N LYS A 242 10.48 24.44 -21.69
CA LYS A 242 10.94 25.23 -20.54
C LYS A 242 9.83 25.36 -19.49
N ILE A 243 9.98 24.69 -18.34
CA ILE A 243 9.06 24.86 -17.22
C ILE A 243 9.42 26.13 -16.46
N THR A 244 8.42 26.98 -16.21
CA THR A 244 8.61 28.26 -15.50
C THR A 244 8.65 28.07 -13.99
N ASP A 245 9.36 28.95 -13.30
CA ASP A 245 9.45 28.92 -11.83
C ASP A 245 8.06 29.05 -11.18
N ASN A 246 7.18 29.87 -11.76
CA ASN A 246 5.80 30.01 -11.29
C ASN A 246 5.03 28.69 -11.36
N PHE A 247 5.20 27.92 -12.45
CA PHE A 247 4.56 26.61 -12.58
C PHE A 247 5.08 25.61 -11.53
N ILE A 248 6.38 25.57 -11.30
CA ILE A 248 7.00 24.72 -10.28
C ILE A 248 6.54 25.14 -8.87
N ASN A 249 6.49 26.44 -8.58
CA ASN A 249 6.02 26.95 -7.29
C ASN A 249 4.54 26.64 -7.05
N ASN A 250 3.70 26.70 -8.09
CA ASN A 250 2.30 26.28 -7.99
C ASN A 250 2.17 24.78 -7.76
N PHE A 251 3.00 23.96 -8.42
CA PHE A 251 3.08 22.53 -8.16
C PHE A 251 3.45 22.22 -6.70
N ILE A 252 4.44 22.94 -6.14
CA ILE A 252 4.88 22.74 -4.75
C ILE A 252 3.72 22.94 -3.76
N LYS A 253 2.87 23.95 -3.98
CA LYS A 253 1.71 24.25 -3.14
C LYS A 253 0.61 23.16 -3.17
N LEU A 254 0.63 22.26 -4.16
CA LEU A 254 -0.39 21.20 -4.26
C LEU A 254 -0.22 20.12 -3.20
N ASN A 255 1.02 19.84 -2.77
CA ASN A 255 1.33 18.80 -1.78
C ASN A 255 2.63 19.12 -1.02
N PRO A 256 2.66 20.18 -0.20
CA PRO A 256 3.89 20.75 0.36
C PRO A 256 4.56 19.87 1.43
N GLU A 257 3.89 18.84 1.94
CA GLU A 257 4.49 17.90 2.90
C GLU A 257 5.06 16.63 2.26
N HIS A 258 4.82 16.44 0.95
CA HIS A 258 5.27 15.25 0.26
C HIS A 258 6.69 15.43 -0.28
N TYR A 259 7.61 14.53 0.07
CA TYR A 259 9.01 14.61 -0.35
C TYR A 259 9.18 14.64 -1.88
N LEU A 260 8.40 13.82 -2.62
CA LEU A 260 8.44 13.81 -4.10
C LEU A 260 8.13 15.16 -4.73
N THR A 261 7.38 16.04 -4.06
CA THR A 261 7.11 17.40 -4.54
C THR A 261 8.41 18.17 -4.77
N TYR A 262 9.34 18.06 -3.83
CA TYR A 262 10.62 18.76 -3.90
C TYR A 262 11.66 17.95 -4.67
N SER A 263 11.64 16.62 -4.56
CA SER A 263 12.54 15.76 -5.34
C SER A 263 12.41 16.02 -6.85
N ILE A 264 11.19 15.93 -7.39
CA ILE A 264 10.96 16.15 -8.83
C ILE A 264 11.14 17.62 -9.24
N ALA A 265 10.86 18.57 -8.36
CA ALA A 265 11.13 19.98 -8.62
C ALA A 265 12.64 20.23 -8.73
N GLY A 266 13.43 19.57 -7.88
CA GLY A 266 14.88 19.50 -7.97
C GLY A 266 15.34 18.95 -9.31
N ASP A 267 14.78 17.81 -9.72
CA ASP A 267 15.11 17.17 -11.00
C ASP A 267 14.81 18.09 -12.20
N ILE A 268 13.66 18.78 -12.22
CA ILE A 268 13.30 19.74 -13.28
C ILE A 268 14.26 20.94 -13.29
N TYR A 269 14.57 21.52 -12.13
CA TYR A 269 15.52 22.63 -12.07
C TYR A 269 16.92 22.21 -12.55
N LYS A 270 17.37 21.01 -12.16
CA LYS A 270 18.65 20.44 -12.59
C LYS A 270 18.66 20.21 -14.10
N TYR A 271 17.61 19.60 -14.65
CA TYR A 271 17.42 19.41 -16.10
C TYR A 271 17.48 20.73 -16.88
N GLN A 272 16.98 21.83 -16.29
CA GLN A 272 17.04 23.18 -16.86
C GLN A 272 18.32 23.96 -16.49
N ASN A 273 19.37 23.30 -15.98
CA ASN A 273 20.65 23.89 -15.56
C ASN A 273 20.53 24.99 -14.49
N LYS A 274 19.46 25.01 -13.69
CA LYS A 274 19.21 25.95 -12.58
C LYS A 274 19.66 25.34 -11.25
N PHE A 275 20.97 25.13 -11.08
CA PHE A 275 21.53 24.31 -10.00
C PHE A 275 21.23 24.81 -8.58
N ASP A 276 21.22 26.12 -8.33
CA ASP A 276 20.90 26.65 -6.99
C ASP A 276 19.47 26.33 -6.56
N LYS A 277 18.52 26.39 -7.50
CA LYS A 277 17.12 26.04 -7.23
C LYS A 277 16.95 24.54 -7.07
N ALA A 278 17.69 23.74 -7.84
CA ALA A 278 17.68 22.29 -7.70
C ALA A 278 18.19 21.87 -6.32
N GLU A 279 19.37 22.38 -5.92
CA GLU A 279 19.98 22.12 -4.62
C GLU A 279 19.05 22.50 -3.46
N LYS A 280 18.43 23.68 -3.53
CA LYS A 280 17.44 24.11 -2.52
C LYS A 280 16.28 23.12 -2.38
N ASN A 281 15.72 22.66 -3.49
CA ASN A 281 14.59 21.72 -3.46
C ASN A 281 15.01 20.34 -2.94
N TYR A 282 16.16 19.81 -3.36
CA TYR A 282 16.68 18.55 -2.83
C TYR A 282 16.93 18.61 -1.31
N LYS A 283 17.53 19.71 -0.82
CA LYS A 283 17.69 19.95 0.62
C LYS A 283 16.35 19.94 1.35
N ILE A 284 15.31 20.59 0.80
CA ILE A 284 13.96 20.53 1.38
C ILE A 284 13.39 19.11 1.35
N ALA A 285 13.57 18.37 0.24
CA ALA A 285 13.08 16.99 0.11
C ALA A 285 13.62 16.09 1.24
N LEU A 286 14.91 16.23 1.59
CA LEU A 286 15.57 15.50 2.67
C LEU A 286 15.02 15.83 4.07
N THR A 287 14.35 16.98 4.25
CA THR A 287 13.65 17.31 5.52
C THR A 287 12.27 16.67 5.65
N LYS A 288 11.70 16.19 4.54
CA LYS A 288 10.36 15.58 4.50
C LYS A 288 10.43 14.08 4.83
N GLU A 289 9.26 13.48 5.06
CA GLU A 289 9.19 12.05 5.36
C GLU A 289 9.39 11.21 4.08
N ILE A 290 10.63 10.81 3.81
CA ILE A 290 10.96 9.99 2.63
C ILE A 290 10.57 8.52 2.86
N ALA A 291 9.89 7.91 1.90
CA ALA A 291 9.31 6.57 2.07
C ALA A 291 10.30 5.41 1.89
N ARG A 292 11.29 5.57 1.01
CA ARG A 292 12.23 4.52 0.61
C ARG A 292 13.67 5.00 0.63
N LYS A 293 14.61 4.08 0.89
CA LYS A 293 16.04 4.39 0.88
C LYS A 293 16.53 4.85 -0.49
N ILE A 294 16.05 4.24 -1.58
CA ILE A 294 16.44 4.60 -2.95
C ILE A 294 16.14 6.06 -3.30
N GLU A 295 15.08 6.63 -2.72
CA GLU A 295 14.72 8.04 -2.93
C GLU A 295 15.70 8.98 -2.20
N ILE A 296 16.20 8.57 -1.03
CA ILE A 296 17.26 9.29 -0.31
C ILE A 296 18.55 9.25 -1.12
N GLU A 297 18.91 8.08 -1.65
CA GLU A 297 20.10 7.87 -2.49
C GLU A 297 20.02 8.73 -3.76
N HIS A 298 18.89 8.73 -4.48
CA HIS A 298 18.65 9.61 -5.64
C HIS A 298 18.89 11.09 -5.34
N ILE A 299 18.29 11.59 -4.24
CA ILE A 299 18.41 13.00 -3.86
C ILE A 299 19.87 13.33 -3.48
N THR A 300 20.55 12.42 -2.78
CA THR A 300 21.94 12.62 -2.32
C THR A 300 22.91 12.63 -3.50
N ILE A 301 22.81 11.66 -4.41
CA ILE A 301 23.60 11.60 -5.65
C ILE A 301 23.37 12.87 -6.48
N SER A 302 22.11 13.30 -6.63
CA SER A 302 21.79 14.52 -7.38
C SER A 302 22.40 15.78 -6.77
N LEU A 303 22.52 15.86 -5.44
CA LEU A 303 23.21 16.95 -4.76
C LEU A 303 24.72 16.94 -5.03
N ASP A 304 25.35 15.76 -5.05
CA ASP A 304 26.78 15.64 -5.29
C ASP A 304 27.14 15.96 -6.76
N GLU A 305 26.31 15.53 -7.71
CA GLU A 305 26.45 15.93 -9.11
C GLU A 305 26.36 17.45 -9.30
N ILE A 306 25.44 18.12 -8.58
CA ILE A 306 25.35 19.58 -8.61
C ILE A 306 26.63 20.24 -8.08
N LYS A 307 27.20 19.73 -6.98
CA LYS A 307 28.46 20.26 -6.43
C LYS A 307 29.59 20.14 -7.44
N GLN A 308 29.73 18.98 -8.09
CA GLN A 308 30.75 18.76 -9.11
C GLN A 308 30.59 19.73 -10.30
N GLN A 309 29.36 19.92 -10.79
CA GLN A 309 29.11 20.86 -11.89
C GLN A 309 29.33 22.33 -11.54
N LYS A 310 29.23 22.70 -10.27
CA LYS A 310 29.58 24.04 -9.78
C LYS A 310 31.09 24.26 -9.67
N LEU A 311 31.87 23.19 -9.49
CA LEU A 311 33.33 23.24 -9.41
C LEU A 311 34.00 23.27 -10.79
N THR A 312 33.32 22.77 -11.82
CA THR A 312 33.82 22.74 -13.21
C THR A 312 33.42 23.96 -14.03
N LYS A 313 32.69 24.92 -13.45
CA LYS A 313 32.32 26.21 -14.06
C LYS A 313 33.07 27.35 -13.39
#